data_AF-A0A4Q8AMU9-F1
#
_entry.id   AF-A0A4Q8AMU9-F1
#
_cell.length_a   1.000
_cell.length_b   1.000
_cell.length_c   1.000
_cell.angle_alpha   90.00
_cell.angle_beta   90.00
_cell.angle_gamma   90.00
#
_symmetry.space_group_name_H-M   'P 1'
#
loop_
_entity.id
_entity.type
_entity.pdbx_description
1 polymer ?
#
loop_
_entity_poly.entity_id
_entity_poly.type
_entity_poly.pdbx_seq_one_letter_code
_entity_poly.pdbx_strand_id
1 'polypeptide(L)'
;MPVTEIGETDRATCDLAGTTIVFPDGFEVVAPALGGRTATAERHRDGSESDTYSLANLGIYGIVAAQTAADPKHTDWWGIAEGISKEKLAFGSHDGN
;
A
#
# COMPACT_ATOMS: atom_id res chain seq x y z
N MET A 1 15.53 4.72 11.02
CA MET A 1 15.03 4.51 9.64
C MET A 1 14.16 5.71 9.30
N PRO A 2 14.13 6.20 8.05
CA PRO A 2 13.16 7.23 7.68
C PRO A 2 11.74 6.69 7.86
N VAL A 3 10.86 7.53 8.39
CA VAL A 3 9.43 7.26 8.57
C VAL A 3 8.67 8.26 7.70
N THR A 4 7.65 7.81 6.99
CA THR A 4 6.84 8.66 6.10
C THR A 4 5.37 8.35 6.30
N GLU A 5 4.56 9.38 6.57
CA GLU A 5 3.11 9.25 6.67
C GLU A 5 2.49 9.10 5.28
N ILE A 6 1.55 8.16 5.12
CA ILE A 6 1.05 7.82 3.79
C ILE A 6 0.31 8.97 3.10
N GLY A 7 -0.31 9.88 3.87
CA GLY A 7 -0.99 11.07 3.35
C GLY A 7 -0.05 12.21 2.90
N GLU A 8 1.27 12.00 2.97
CA GLU A 8 2.27 12.88 2.37
C GLU A 8 2.87 12.29 1.08
N THR A 9 2.64 10.99 0.83
CA THR A 9 3.16 10.25 -0.34
C THR A 9 2.46 10.61 -1.66
N ASP A 10 1.36 11.35 -1.61
CA ASP A 10 0.63 11.82 -2.80
C ASP A 10 1.44 12.83 -3.63
N ARG A 11 2.52 13.37 -3.05
CA ARG A 11 3.40 14.37 -3.66
C ARG A 11 4.78 13.78 -3.95
N ALA A 12 4.90 13.23 -5.15
CA ALA A 12 6.14 13.06 -5.90
C ALA A 12 7.30 12.33 -5.18
N THR A 13 7.41 11.04 -5.52
CA THR A 13 8.66 10.42 -6.01
C THR A 13 9.93 10.66 -5.19
N CYS A 14 10.12 9.83 -4.17
CA CYS A 14 11.44 9.32 -3.82
C CYS A 14 11.33 7.80 -3.76
N ASP A 15 12.40 7.10 -4.12
CA ASP A 15 12.53 5.68 -3.83
C ASP A 15 12.39 5.50 -2.31
N LEU A 16 11.26 4.98 -1.86
CA LEU A 16 11.00 4.72 -0.43
C LEU A 16 11.55 3.34 -0.04
N ALA A 17 12.53 2.80 -0.76
CA ALA A 17 12.95 1.44 -0.53
C ALA A 17 13.50 1.26 0.89
N GLY A 18 12.92 0.31 1.63
CA GLY A 18 13.25 0.09 3.04
C GLY A 18 12.83 1.22 3.99
N THR A 19 12.05 2.20 3.53
CA THR A 19 11.42 3.22 4.38
C THR A 19 10.22 2.62 5.11
N THR A 20 10.01 3.02 6.36
CA THR A 20 8.79 2.67 7.09
C THR A 20 7.67 3.62 6.70
N ILE A 21 6.59 3.07 6.16
CA ILE A 21 5.37 3.80 5.80
C ILE A 21 4.37 3.64 6.93
N VAL A 22 3.81 4.76 7.38
CA VAL A 22 2.79 4.79 8.44
C VAL A 22 1.43 5.09 7.83
N PHE A 23 0.50 4.16 8.01
CA PHE A 23 -0.90 4.31 7.60
C PHE A 23 -1.67 5.20 8.59
N PRO A 24 -2.85 5.74 8.21
CA PRO A 24 -3.56 6.71 9.06
C PRO A 24 -4.04 6.14 10.41
N ASP A 25 -4.14 4.82 10.52
CA ASP A 25 -4.45 4.11 11.76
C ASP A 25 -3.23 3.89 12.66
N GLY A 26 -2.05 4.36 12.22
CA GLY A 26 -0.76 4.22 12.90
C GLY A 26 -0.05 2.90 12.58
N PHE A 27 -0.56 2.07 11.68
CA PHE A 27 0.09 0.82 11.32
C PHE A 27 1.31 1.06 10.43
N GLU A 28 2.40 0.35 10.71
CA GLU A 28 3.68 0.52 10.03
C GLU A 28 3.94 -0.62 9.06
N VAL A 29 4.26 -0.29 7.81
CA VAL A 29 4.70 -1.24 6.80
C VAL A 29 6.03 -0.79 6.23
N VAL A 30 7.01 -1.69 6.22
CA VAL A 30 8.29 -1.41 5.58
C VAL A 30 8.11 -1.58 4.08
N ALA A 31 8.36 -0.52 3.33
CA ALA A 31 8.34 -0.55 1.88
C ALA A 31 9.40 -1.55 1.35
N PRO A 32 9.19 -2.14 0.17
CA PRO A 32 10.09 -3.13 -0.39
C PRO A 32 11.52 -2.62 -0.45
N ALA A 33 12.51 -3.50 -0.25
CA ALA A 33 13.90 -3.16 -0.54
C ALA A 33 14.08 -2.77 -2.02
N LEU A 34 15.20 -2.12 -2.34
CA LEU A 34 15.47 -1.63 -3.70
C LEU A 34 15.36 -2.77 -4.72
N GLY A 35 14.52 -2.60 -5.75
CA GLY A 35 14.21 -3.64 -6.74
C GLY A 35 13.05 -4.57 -6.37
N GLY A 36 12.52 -4.48 -5.15
CA GLY A 36 11.27 -5.10 -4.74
C GLY A 36 10.07 -4.32 -5.29
N ARG A 37 9.04 -5.05 -5.74
CA ARG A 37 7.85 -4.47 -6.36
C ARG A 37 6.71 -4.21 -5.39
N THR A 38 6.51 -5.12 -4.45
CA THR A 38 5.38 -5.08 -3.52
C THR A 38 5.80 -5.48 -2.11
N ALA A 39 5.14 -4.90 -1.11
CA ALA A 39 5.21 -5.32 0.28
C ALA A 39 3.79 -5.42 0.81
N THR A 40 3.53 -6.49 1.55
CA THR A 40 2.24 -6.72 2.20
C THR A 40 2.45 -7.01 3.67
N ALA A 41 1.55 -6.50 4.50
CA ALA A 41 1.53 -6.77 5.92
C ALA A 41 0.09 -6.96 6.37
N GLU A 42 -0.11 -7.86 7.32
CA GLU A 42 -1.42 -8.14 7.90
C GLU A 42 -1.43 -7.67 9.35
N ARG A 43 -2.49 -6.95 9.73
CA ARG A 43 -2.75 -6.57 11.12
C ARG A 43 -3.92 -7.37 11.62
N HIS A 44 -3.65 -8.38 12.45
CA HIS A 44 -4.69 -9.09 13.17
C HIS A 44 -5.27 -8.18 14.26
N ARG A 45 -6.58 -7.92 14.21
CA ARG A 45 -7.30 -7.50 15.42
C ARG A 45 -7.68 -8.73 16.22
N ASP A 46 -7.61 -8.61 17.54
CA ASP A 46 -8.04 -9.63 18.49
C ASP A 46 -9.42 -10.18 18.08
N GLY A 47 -9.46 -11.40 17.52
CA GLY A 47 -10.70 -12.17 17.43
C GLY A 47 -11.03 -12.89 16.12
N SER A 48 -10.60 -12.48 14.91
CA SER A 48 -10.72 -13.24 13.63
C SER A 48 -10.42 -12.41 12.37
N GLU A 49 -10.44 -11.08 12.50
CA GLU A 49 -10.41 -10.16 11.36
C GLU A 49 -9.03 -9.51 11.20
N SER A 50 -8.50 -9.57 9.97
CA SER A 50 -7.20 -9.01 9.62
C SER A 50 -7.35 -7.91 8.59
N ASP A 51 -6.83 -6.72 8.89
CA ASP A 51 -6.66 -5.68 7.88
C ASP A 51 -5.39 -6.01 7.07
N THR A 52 -5.48 -5.90 5.74
CA THR A 52 -4.34 -6.12 4.84
C THR A 52 -3.82 -4.78 4.32
N TYR A 53 -2.53 -4.53 4.51
CA TYR A 53 -1.84 -3.33 4.07
C TYR A 53 -0.90 -3.72 2.93
N SER A 54 -1.05 -3.07 1.79
CA SER A 54 -0.25 -3.31 0.60
C SER A 54 0.48 -2.04 0.18
N LEU A 55 1.73 -2.18 -0.24
CA LEU A 55 2.54 -1.14 -0.84
C LEU A 55 3.06 -1.68 -2.17
N ALA A 56 2.94 -0.89 -3.22
CA ALA A 56 3.43 -1.21 -4.55
C ALA A 56 4.27 -0.07 -5.10
N ASN A 57 5.49 -0.38 -5.52
CA ASN A 57 6.35 0.55 -6.23
C ASN A 57 6.14 0.38 -7.74
N LEU A 58 5.44 1.35 -8.34
CA LEU A 58 5.10 1.38 -9.76
C LEU A 58 6.12 2.19 -10.59
N GLY A 59 7.29 2.49 -10.02
CA GLY A 59 8.36 3.21 -10.70
C GLY A 59 7.95 4.65 -11.02
N ILE A 60 7.72 4.96 -12.29
CA ILE A 60 7.39 6.32 -12.75
C ILE A 60 6.07 6.84 -12.18
N TYR A 61 5.17 5.93 -11.77
CA TYR A 61 3.89 6.28 -11.15
C TYR A 61 4.01 6.42 -9.62
N GLY A 62 5.23 6.32 -9.08
CA GLY A 62 5.49 6.39 -7.66
C GLY A 62 4.98 5.16 -6.91
N ILE A 63 4.54 5.38 -5.68
CA ILE A 63 4.07 4.32 -4.78
C ILE A 63 2.55 4.39 -4.67
N VAL A 64 1.95 3.22 -4.68
CA VAL A 64 0.54 3.03 -4.36
C VAL A 64 0.47 2.24 -3.06
N ALA A 65 -0.32 2.74 -2.11
CA ALA A 65 -0.64 2.02 -0.91
C ALA A 65 -2.13 1.69 -0.87
N ALA A 66 -2.45 0.55 -0.29
CA ALA A 66 -3.83 0.14 -0.08
C ALA A 66 -4.00 -0.47 1.30
N GLN A 67 -5.12 -0.18 1.95
CA GLN A 67 -5.57 -0.83 3.16
C GLN A 67 -6.90 -1.48 2.84
N THR A 68 -6.92 -2.81 2.83
CA THR A 68 -8.16 -3.58 2.72
C THR A 68 -8.57 -3.95 4.13
N ALA A 69 -9.72 -3.44 4.55
CA ALA A 69 -10.30 -3.83 5.84
C ALA A 69 -10.66 -5.32 5.82
N ALA A 70 -10.82 -5.90 7.01
CA ALA A 70 -11.24 -7.30 7.14
C ALA A 70 -12.58 -7.62 6.43
N ASP A 71 -13.47 -6.63 6.27
CA ASP A 71 -14.58 -6.72 5.32
C ASP A 71 -14.10 -6.18 3.96
N PRO A 72 -13.86 -7.05 2.96
CA PRO A 72 -13.19 -6.68 1.70
C PRO A 72 -14.03 -5.75 0.80
N LYS A 73 -15.18 -5.25 1.28
CA LYS A 73 -15.98 -4.24 0.57
C LYS A 73 -15.36 -2.86 0.63
N HIS A 74 -14.39 -2.63 1.52
CA HIS A 74 -13.75 -1.34 1.72
C HIS A 74 -12.23 -1.48 1.61
N THR A 75 -11.69 -0.93 0.52
CA THR A 75 -10.26 -0.72 0.36
C THR A 75 -9.99 0.77 0.20
N ASP A 76 -9.22 1.33 1.12
CA ASP A 76 -8.70 2.69 1.04
C ASP A 76 -7.40 2.69 0.24
N TRP A 77 -7.22 3.68 -0.64
CA TRP A 77 -6.09 3.78 -1.56
C TRP A 77 -5.40 5.12 -1.42
N TRP A 78 -4.06 5.11 -1.42
CA TRP A 78 -3.22 6.30 -1.41
C TRP A 78 -2.20 6.25 -2.54
N GLY A 79 -1.87 7.41 -3.09
CA GLY A 79 -0.99 7.55 -4.24
C GLY A 79 -1.62 8.35 -5.39
N ILE A 80 -0.88 8.53 -6.48
CA ILE A 80 -1.40 9.29 -7.62
C ILE A 80 -2.52 8.50 -8.33
N ALA A 81 -3.50 9.23 -8.87
CA ALA A 81 -4.68 8.62 -9.49
C ALA A 81 -4.32 7.58 -10.57
N GLU A 82 -3.33 7.87 -11.42
CA GLU A 82 -2.90 6.96 -12.47
C GLU A 82 -2.25 5.67 -11.93
N GLY A 83 -1.46 5.77 -10.86
CA GLY A 83 -0.88 4.63 -10.17
C GLY A 83 -1.95 3.76 -9.54
N ILE A 84 -2.90 4.38 -8.81
CA ILE A 84 -4.05 3.68 -8.23
C ILE A 84 -4.86 2.97 -9.32
N SER A 85 -5.11 3.62 -10.47
CA SER A 85 -5.82 2.98 -11.58
C SER A 85 -5.07 1.76 -12.13
N LYS A 86 -3.75 1.83 -12.28
CA LYS A 86 -2.96 0.68 -12.74
C LYS A 86 -2.96 -0.46 -11.74
N GLU A 87 -2.85 -0.15 -10.45
CA GLU A 87 -2.84 -1.17 -9.40
C GLU A 87 -4.21 -1.82 -9.25
N LYS A 88 -5.30 -1.05 -9.31
CA LYS A 88 -6.67 -1.59 -9.37
C LYS A 88 -6.90 -2.46 -10.59
N LEU A 89 -6.30 -2.15 -11.74
CA LEU A 89 -6.39 -3.02 -12.93
C LEU A 89 -5.61 -4.33 -12.72
N ALA A 90 -4.45 -4.27 -12.07
CA ALA A 90 -3.64 -5.45 -11.75
C ALA A 90 -4.34 -6.37 -10.73
N PHE A 91 -4.86 -5.80 -9.64
CA PHE A 91 -5.60 -6.54 -8.60
C PHE A 91 -7.00 -6.96 -9.05
N GLY A 92 -7.74 -6.11 -9.77
CA GLY A 92 -9.09 -6.42 -10.27
C GLY A 92 -9.13 -7.48 -11.37
N SER A 93 -7.98 -7.82 -11.97
CA SER A 93 -7.86 -8.95 -12.89
C SER A 93 -7.75 -10.31 -12.19
N HIS A 94 -7.71 -10.36 -10.85
CA HIS A 94 -7.68 -11.60 -10.07
C HIS A 94 -9.07 -12.02 -9.53
N ASP A 95 -10.13 -11.22 -9.68
CA ASP A 95 -11.49 -11.57 -9.25
C ASP A 95 -12.37 -12.14 -10.40
N GLY A 96 -11.73 -12.64 -11.45
CA GLY A 96 -12.44 -13.10 -12.64
C GLY A 96 -11.70 -14.19 -13.40
N ASN A 97 -11.66 -15.40 -12.84
CA ASN A 97 -12.00 -16.65 -13.54
C ASN A 97 -12.08 -17.86 -12.59
#